data_AF-A0A7M7N1F6-F1
#
_entry.id   AF-A0A7M7N1F6-F1
#
_cell.length_a   1.000
_cell.length_b   1.000
_cell.length_c   1.000
_cell.angle_alpha   90.00
_cell.angle_beta   90.00
_cell.angle_gamma   90.00
#
_symmetry.space_group_name_H-M   'P 1'
#
loop_
_entity.id
_entity.type
_entity.pdbx_description
1 polymer ?
#
loop_
_entity_poly.entity_id
_entity_poly.type
_entity_poly.pdbx_seq_one_letter_code
_entity_poly.pdbx_strand_id
1 'polypeptide(L)'
;MNQVVLKAGLQSAVGQWNDVGLVEYAVAESTLIPKSSPAFEETEDMPYYVIFLELHQAGNTGENKETKEPVELASNEIMSSIDAELRGRNSDYERLRREGAISHPRVHILKPGTFEDLKQYVLNTTNTTANQYKVPQRLRTVDTLNFMFDHEV
;
A
#
# COMPACT_ATOMS: atom_id res chain seq x y z
N MET A 1 6.82 4.98 10.92
CA MET A 1 6.31 3.62 11.29
C MET A 1 7.32 2.48 11.05
N ASN A 2 7.56 1.60 12.02
CA ASN A 2 8.47 0.42 11.88
C ASN A 2 7.99 -0.53 10.77
N GLN A 3 8.90 -0.96 9.86
CA GLN A 3 8.56 -1.78 8.69
C GLN A 3 8.14 -3.20 9.02
N VAL A 4 8.72 -3.81 10.07
CA VAL A 4 8.33 -5.16 10.52
C VAL A 4 6.89 -5.15 11.04
N VAL A 5 6.55 -4.11 11.83
CA VAL A 5 5.20 -3.93 12.38
C VAL A 5 4.19 -3.64 11.28
N LEU A 6 4.55 -2.78 10.33
CA LEU A 6 3.72 -2.47 9.16
C LEU A 6 3.42 -3.74 8.35
N LYS A 7 4.46 -4.50 7.98
CA LYS A 7 4.29 -5.75 7.23
C LYS A 7 3.35 -6.72 7.95
N ALA A 8 3.55 -6.93 9.26
CA ALA A 8 2.71 -7.82 10.04
C ALA A 8 1.26 -7.34 10.13
N GLY A 9 1.04 -6.02 10.26
CA GLY A 9 -0.30 -5.43 10.25
C GLY A 9 -1.00 -5.60 8.91
N LEU A 10 -0.31 -5.32 7.80
CA LEU A 10 -0.85 -5.52 6.46
C LEU A 10 -1.17 -6.99 6.17
N GLN A 11 -0.28 -7.91 6.54
CA GLN A 11 -0.53 -9.34 6.38
C GLN A 11 -1.73 -9.82 7.22
N SER A 12 -1.91 -9.29 8.43
CA SER A 12 -3.07 -9.59 9.28
C SER A 12 -4.36 -9.06 8.68
N ALA A 13 -4.37 -7.81 8.22
CA ALA A 13 -5.53 -7.19 7.59
C ALA A 13 -5.94 -7.92 6.31
N VAL A 14 -4.99 -8.14 5.39
CA VAL A 14 -5.24 -8.84 4.13
C VAL A 14 -5.65 -10.30 4.37
N GLY A 15 -5.09 -10.96 5.40
CA GLY A 15 -5.47 -12.32 5.76
C GLY A 15 -6.92 -12.47 6.27
N GLN A 16 -7.61 -11.37 6.57
CA GLN A 16 -9.04 -11.36 6.90
C GLN A 16 -9.93 -11.27 5.64
N TRP A 17 -9.34 -10.99 4.47
CA TRP A 17 -10.07 -10.83 3.21
C TRP A 17 -10.20 -12.20 2.52
N ASN A 18 -11.37 -12.50 1.99
CA ASN A 18 -11.60 -13.81 1.35
C ASN A 18 -10.82 -13.89 0.04
N ASP A 19 -10.17 -15.04 -0.19
CA ASP A 19 -9.52 -15.40 -1.46
C ASP A 19 -8.49 -14.35 -1.96
N VAL A 20 -7.85 -13.60 -1.07
CA VAL A 20 -6.84 -12.58 -1.40
C VAL A 20 -5.59 -12.75 -0.54
N GLY A 21 -4.41 -12.58 -1.14
CA GLY A 21 -3.13 -12.54 -0.45
C GLY A 21 -2.30 -11.32 -0.83
N LEU A 22 -1.45 -10.88 0.09
CA LEU A 22 -0.53 -9.77 -0.11
C LEU A 22 0.72 -10.24 -0.86
N VAL A 23 0.95 -9.73 -2.06
CA VAL A 23 2.17 -9.98 -2.85
C VAL A 23 3.31 -9.11 -2.32
N GLU A 24 3.11 -7.79 -2.38
CA GLU A 24 4.09 -6.79 -1.95
C GLU A 24 3.38 -5.48 -1.60
N TYR A 25 4.09 -4.61 -0.87
CA TYR A 25 3.57 -3.31 -0.46
C TYR A 25 4.63 -2.22 -0.47
N ALA A 26 4.17 -0.98 -0.55
CA ALA A 26 4.98 0.20 -0.27
C ALA A 26 4.15 1.26 0.45
N VAL A 27 4.85 2.10 1.21
CA VAL A 27 4.23 3.18 1.96
C VAL A 27 4.93 4.50 1.69
N ALA A 28 4.14 5.56 1.58
CA ALA A 28 4.61 6.93 1.55
C ALA A 28 3.94 7.75 2.66
N GLU A 29 4.51 8.91 2.94
CA GLU A 29 3.84 9.96 3.71
C GLU A 29 3.19 10.92 2.72
N SER A 30 1.94 11.32 2.98
CA SER A 30 1.17 12.29 2.17
C SER A 30 1.89 13.63 1.97
N THR A 31 2.83 13.98 2.86
CA THR A 31 3.70 15.16 2.72
C THR A 31 4.57 15.12 1.47
N LEU A 32 4.74 13.95 0.85
CA LEU A 32 5.43 13.75 -0.42
C LEU A 32 4.53 14.07 -1.63
N ILE A 33 3.20 14.12 -1.48
CA ILE A 33 2.26 14.41 -2.57
C ILE A 33 2.34 15.91 -2.92
N PRO A 34 2.77 16.27 -4.15
CA PRO A 34 2.78 17.67 -4.57
C PRO A 34 1.36 18.23 -4.66
N LYS A 35 1.18 19.52 -4.35
CA LYS A 35 -0.12 20.20 -4.51
C LYS A 35 -0.70 20.16 -5.93
N SER A 36 0.15 19.96 -6.93
CA SER A 36 -0.26 19.81 -8.33
C SER A 36 -0.71 18.39 -8.69
N SER A 37 -0.55 17.42 -7.78
CA SER A 37 -0.97 16.04 -8.00
C SER A 37 -2.49 15.92 -7.87
N PRO A 38 -3.16 15.14 -8.74
CA PRO A 38 -4.58 14.82 -8.56
C PRO A 38 -4.86 14.04 -7.26
N ALA A 39 -3.85 13.41 -6.66
CA ALA A 39 -3.95 12.72 -5.38
C ALA A 39 -3.82 13.65 -4.16
N PHE A 40 -3.60 14.96 -4.37
CA PHE A 40 -3.51 15.93 -3.27
C PHE A 40 -4.90 16.26 -2.73
N GLU A 41 -5.13 15.98 -1.45
CA GLU A 41 -6.40 16.26 -0.79
C GLU A 41 -6.36 17.64 -0.12
N GLU A 42 -6.92 18.66 -0.78
CA GLU A 42 -6.91 20.05 -0.28
C GLU A 42 -7.60 20.23 1.08
N THR A 43 -8.58 19.37 1.39
CA THR A 43 -9.36 19.43 2.64
C THR A 43 -8.75 18.64 3.78
N GLU A 44 -7.65 17.92 3.55
CA GLU A 44 -6.98 17.10 4.55
C GLU A 44 -5.83 17.89 5.19
N ASP A 45 -6.09 18.44 6.37
CA ASP A 45 -5.14 19.27 7.10
C ASP A 45 -4.04 18.45 7.80
N MET A 46 -4.30 17.16 8.08
CA MET A 46 -3.39 16.32 8.84
C MET A 46 -2.66 15.33 7.93
N PRO A 47 -1.34 15.12 8.12
CA PRO A 47 -0.62 14.15 7.33
C PRO A 47 -1.17 12.74 7.57
N TYR A 48 -1.22 11.95 6.51
CA TYR A 48 -1.59 10.54 6.51
C TYR A 48 -0.54 9.68 5.81
N TYR A 49 -0.63 8.38 6.03
CA TYR A 49 0.14 7.39 5.27
C TYR A 49 -0.62 7.01 4.00
N VAL A 50 0.10 6.89 2.90
CA VAL A 50 -0.38 6.34 1.62
C VAL A 50 0.17 4.93 1.51
N ILE A 51 -0.69 3.94 1.39
CA ILE A 51 -0.34 2.53 1.38
C ILE A 51 -0.73 1.93 0.04
N PHE A 52 0.26 1.40 -0.67
CA PHE A 52 0.05 0.70 -1.94
C PHE A 52 0.17 -0.79 -1.72
N LEU A 53 -0.81 -1.56 -2.21
CA LEU A 53 -0.88 -3.00 -2.06
C LEU A 53 -0.96 -3.67 -3.42
N GLU A 54 0.00 -4.54 -3.72
CA GLU A 54 -0.15 -5.51 -4.80
C GLU A 54 -0.72 -6.80 -4.21
N LEU A 55 -1.85 -7.26 -4.75
CA LEU A 55 -2.62 -8.39 -4.25
C LEU A 55 -2.66 -9.52 -5.27
N HIS A 56 -2.79 -10.75 -4.81
CA HIS A 56 -3.09 -11.90 -5.65
C HIS A 56 -4.37 -12.59 -5.16
N GLN A 57 -5.14 -13.17 -6.07
CA GLN A 57 -6.26 -14.02 -5.68
C GLN A 57 -5.74 -15.40 -5.23
N ALA A 58 -6.03 -15.77 -3.99
CA ALA A 58 -5.71 -17.07 -3.42
C ALA A 58 -6.84 -18.06 -3.73
N GLY A 59 -6.92 -18.53 -4.99
CA GLY A 59 -8.00 -19.44 -5.40
C GLY A 59 -7.81 -20.23 -6.71
N ASN A 60 -6.72 -20.01 -7.46
CA ASN A 60 -6.52 -20.65 -8.78
C ASN A 60 -5.54 -21.84 -8.78
N THR A 61 -5.41 -22.56 -7.66
CA THR A 61 -4.64 -23.81 -7.58
C THR A 61 -5.60 -24.98 -7.32
N GLY A 62 -6.37 -25.36 -8.35
CA GLY A 62 -7.18 -26.59 -8.34
C GLY A 62 -8.55 -26.43 -8.97
N GLU A 63 -8.71 -27.03 -10.15
CA GLU A 63 -9.95 -27.55 -10.75
C GLU A 63 -11.29 -27.19 -10.05
N ASN A 64 -11.92 -26.10 -10.46
CA ASN A 64 -13.34 -26.02 -10.90
C ASN A 64 -13.74 -24.56 -11.11
N LYS A 65 -14.10 -24.24 -12.35
CA LYS A 65 -14.61 -22.93 -12.78
C LYS A 65 -16.04 -22.73 -12.29
N GLU A 66 -16.19 -22.17 -11.10
CA GLU A 66 -17.23 -21.19 -10.87
C GLU A 66 -16.51 -19.89 -10.53
N THR A 67 -16.63 -18.91 -11.45
CA THR A 67 -16.18 -17.54 -11.28
C THR A 67 -16.80 -16.97 -10.01
N LYS A 68 -16.10 -17.13 -8.88
CA LYS A 68 -16.35 -16.31 -7.70
C LYS A 68 -15.86 -14.93 -8.07
N GLU A 69 -16.82 -14.01 -8.16
CA GLU A 69 -16.58 -12.59 -8.31
C GLU A 69 -15.46 -12.16 -7.35
N PRO A 70 -14.49 -11.34 -7.80
CA PRO A 70 -13.53 -10.72 -6.91
C PRO A 70 -14.30 -10.08 -5.75
N VAL A 71 -13.85 -10.32 -4.50
CA VAL A 71 -14.49 -9.69 -3.34
C VAL A 71 -14.41 -8.19 -3.54
N GLU A 72 -15.55 -7.56 -3.84
CA GLU A 72 -15.70 -6.12 -3.92
C GLU A 72 -15.74 -5.58 -2.49
N LEU A 73 -14.57 -5.54 -1.85
CA LEU A 73 -14.44 -4.88 -0.56
C LEU A 73 -14.59 -3.37 -0.78
N ALA A 74 -15.50 -2.74 -0.05
CA ALA A 74 -15.62 -1.30 -0.09
C ALA A 74 -14.29 -0.67 0.39
N SER A 75 -13.79 0.36 -0.31
CA SER A 75 -12.54 1.05 0.02
C SER A 75 -12.44 1.43 1.51
N ASN A 76 -13.56 1.84 2.11
CA ASN A 76 -13.64 2.17 3.55
C ASN A 76 -13.37 0.97 4.47
N GLU A 77 -13.81 -0.23 4.11
CA GLU A 77 -13.59 -1.45 4.90
C GLU A 77 -12.11 -1.87 4.86
N ILE A 78 -11.49 -1.79 3.69
CA ILE A 78 -10.05 -2.00 3.50
C ILE A 78 -9.26 -1.04 4.39
N MET A 79 -9.54 0.26 4.28
CA MET A 79 -8.88 1.31 5.06
C MET A 79 -9.07 1.10 6.56
N SER A 80 -10.29 0.77 7.00
CA SER A 80 -10.60 0.56 8.42
C SER A 80 -9.91 -0.68 9.00
N SER A 81 -9.88 -1.79 8.26
CA SER A 81 -9.20 -3.03 8.68
C SER A 81 -7.71 -2.80 8.86
N ILE A 82 -7.08 -2.12 7.90
CA ILE A 82 -5.66 -1.78 7.96
C ILE A 82 -5.37 -0.78 9.10
N ASP A 83 -6.17 0.30 9.25
CA ASP A 83 -5.98 1.26 10.35
C ASP A 83 -6.06 0.55 11.70
N ALA A 84 -7.04 -0.34 11.91
CA ALA A 84 -7.19 -1.10 13.15
C ALA A 84 -5.97 -1.99 13.47
N GLU A 85 -5.45 -2.72 12.48
CA GLU A 85 -4.27 -3.57 12.65
C GLU A 85 -3.00 -2.76 12.95
N LEU A 86 -2.82 -1.60 12.29
CA LEU A 86 -1.69 -0.72 12.56
C LEU A 86 -1.76 -0.09 13.95
N ARG A 87 -2.94 0.36 14.37
CA ARG A 87 -3.20 0.90 15.71
C ARG A 87 -2.94 -0.14 16.80
N GLY A 88 -3.40 -1.38 16.60
CA GLY A 88 -3.19 -2.46 17.58
C GLY A 88 -1.73 -2.89 17.75
N ARG A 89 -0.87 -2.65 16.75
CA ARG A 89 0.51 -3.17 16.72
C ARG A 89 1.58 -2.10 16.88
N ASN A 90 1.26 -0.83 16.65
CA ASN A 90 2.21 0.27 16.70
C ASN A 90 1.73 1.36 17.65
N SER A 91 2.32 1.42 18.85
CA SER A 91 1.96 2.38 19.89
C SER A 91 2.15 3.85 19.46
N ASP A 92 3.15 4.15 18.63
CA ASP A 92 3.38 5.50 18.13
C ASP A 92 2.31 5.89 17.09
N TYR A 93 2.00 4.98 16.17
CA TYR A 93 0.92 5.18 15.19
C TYR A 93 -0.41 5.39 15.90
N GLU A 94 -0.75 4.52 16.86
CA GLU A 94 -1.96 4.66 17.67
C GLU A 94 -2.01 5.99 18.42
N ARG A 95 -0.91 6.38 19.05
CA ARG A 95 -0.83 7.65 19.77
C ARG A 95 -1.09 8.83 18.82
N LEU A 96 -0.41 8.87 17.66
CA LEU A 96 -0.59 9.93 16.67
C LEU A 96 -2.02 9.96 16.09
N ARG A 97 -2.61 8.80 15.81
CA ARG A 97 -4.02 8.68 15.36
C ARG A 97 -4.99 9.19 16.41
N ARG A 98 -4.79 8.82 17.68
CA ARG A 98 -5.65 9.24 18.81
C ARG A 98 -5.52 10.72 19.13
N GLU A 99 -4.32 11.28 19.02
CA GLU A 99 -4.05 12.71 19.24
C GLU A 99 -4.52 13.58 18.06
N GLY A 100 -4.97 12.97 16.95
CA GLY A 100 -5.34 13.69 15.74
C GLY A 100 -4.15 14.31 15.01
N ALA A 101 -2.92 13.86 15.30
CA ALA A 101 -1.70 14.33 14.66
C ALA A 101 -1.49 13.72 13.26
N ILE A 102 -2.17 12.61 12.97
CA ILE A 102 -2.23 12.00 11.64
C ILE A 102 -3.67 11.54 11.31
N SER A 103 -4.08 11.69 10.05
CA SER A 103 -5.39 11.22 9.56
C SER A 103 -5.38 9.72 9.24
N HIS A 104 -6.53 9.20 8.79
CA HIS A 104 -6.68 7.81 8.36
C HIS A 104 -5.78 7.52 7.15
N PRO A 105 -5.22 6.31 7.04
CA PRO A 105 -4.39 5.97 5.90
C PRO A 105 -5.24 5.91 4.62
N ARG A 106 -4.66 6.28 3.48
CA ARG A 106 -5.24 6.01 2.16
C ARG A 106 -4.63 4.74 1.61
N VAL A 107 -5.46 3.85 1.07
CA VAL A 107 -5.04 2.54 0.58
C VAL A 107 -5.39 2.43 -0.89
N HIS A 108 -4.37 2.15 -1.71
CA HIS A 108 -4.46 2.03 -3.15
C HIS A 108 -4.12 0.59 -3.55
N ILE A 109 -5.01 -0.05 -4.29
CA ILE A 109 -4.78 -1.41 -4.81
C ILE A 109 -4.12 -1.30 -6.18
N LEU A 110 -3.04 -2.03 -6.36
CA LEU A 110 -2.22 -1.98 -7.56
C LEU A 110 -2.51 -3.14 -8.50
N LYS A 111 -2.22 -2.90 -9.79
CA LYS A 111 -2.22 -3.94 -10.82
C LYS A 111 -1.15 -5.01 -10.50
N PRO A 112 -1.40 -6.30 -10.79
CA PRO A 112 -0.38 -7.34 -10.68
C PRO A 112 0.85 -7.02 -11.52
N GLY A 113 2.05 -7.24 -10.97
CA GLY A 113 3.33 -6.94 -11.62
C GLY A 113 3.88 -5.55 -11.36
N THR A 114 3.13 -4.65 -10.71
CA THR A 114 3.55 -3.25 -10.49
C THR A 114 4.90 -3.14 -9.79
N PHE A 115 5.18 -3.99 -8.79
CA PHE A 115 6.48 -3.93 -8.10
C PHE A 115 7.65 -4.47 -8.94
N GLU A 116 7.40 -5.36 -9.89
CA GLU A 116 8.42 -5.77 -10.86
C GLU A 116 8.65 -4.66 -11.90
N ASP A 117 7.61 -3.97 -12.35
CA ASP A 117 7.75 -2.81 -13.24
C ASP A 117 8.51 -1.67 -12.55
N LEU A 118 8.22 -1.40 -11.27
CA LEU A 118 8.98 -0.43 -10.47
C LEU A 118 10.47 -0.80 -10.38
N LYS A 119 10.77 -2.10 -10.22
CA LYS A 119 12.15 -2.59 -10.22
C LYS A 119 12.84 -2.32 -11.54
N GLN A 120 12.20 -2.62 -12.66
CA GLN A 120 12.76 -2.33 -13.98
C GLN A 120 12.96 -0.82 -14.18
N TYR A 121 11.99 -0.01 -13.75
CA TYR A 121 12.08 1.45 -13.80
C TYR A 121 13.31 1.97 -13.05
N VAL A 122 13.53 1.52 -11.80
CA VAL A 122 14.69 1.96 -10.99
C VAL A 122 16.02 1.47 -11.57
N LEU A 123 16.07 0.24 -12.08
CA LEU A 123 17.30 -0.30 -12.71
C LEU A 123 17.67 0.45 -13.99
N ASN A 124 16.70 0.94 -14.75
CA ASN A 124 16.94 1.67 -16.00
C ASN A 124 17.25 3.16 -15.77
N THR A 125 16.72 3.75 -14.69
CA THR A 125 16.88 5.19 -14.38
C THR A 125 18.04 5.50 -13.44
N THR A 126 18.62 4.48 -12.79
CA THR A 126 19.73 4.64 -11.85
C THR A 126 20.90 3.73 -12.20
N ASN A 127 22.12 4.04 -11.76
CA ASN A 127 23.29 3.15 -11.88
C ASN A 127 23.25 1.94 -10.92
N THR A 128 22.06 1.53 -10.46
CA THR A 128 21.87 0.41 -9.54
C THR A 128 21.90 -0.89 -10.32
N THR A 129 22.74 -1.84 -9.89
CA THR A 129 22.75 -3.16 -10.52
C THR A 129 21.60 -4.04 -10.00
N ALA A 130 21.11 -4.98 -10.80
CA ALA A 130 20.00 -5.89 -10.43
C ALA A 130 20.20 -6.59 -9.07
N ASN A 131 21.44 -6.94 -8.75
CA ASN A 131 21.81 -7.62 -7.50
C ASN A 131 21.78 -6.72 -6.26
N GLN A 132 21.73 -5.40 -6.44
CA GLN A 132 21.68 -4.41 -5.36
C GLN A 132 20.28 -3.87 -5.11
N TYR A 133 19.34 -4.14 -6.03
CA TYR A 133 17.98 -3.66 -5.90
C TYR A 133 17.25 -4.38 -4.78
N LYS A 134 16.64 -3.60 -3.89
CA LYS A 134 15.64 -4.05 -2.93
C LYS A 134 14.39 -3.22 -3.18
N VAL A 135 13.23 -3.88 -3.22
CA VAL A 135 11.95 -3.18 -3.35
C VAL A 135 11.83 -2.15 -2.22
N PRO A 136 11.65 -0.85 -2.53
CA PRO A 136 11.53 0.16 -1.51
C PRO A 136 10.16 0.07 -0.85
N GLN A 137 10.12 -0.49 0.36
CA GLN A 137 8.90 -0.52 1.19
C GLN A 137 8.50 0.87 1.71
N ARG A 138 9.43 1.84 1.66
CA ARG A 138 9.13 3.26 1.85
C ARG A 138 9.51 4.07 0.61
N LEU A 139 8.52 4.69 0.00
CA LEU A 139 8.72 5.64 -1.10
C LEU A 139 9.18 6.98 -0.51
N ARG A 140 10.15 7.61 -1.18
CA ARG A 140 10.78 8.87 -0.72
C ARG A 140 10.88 9.93 -1.80
N THR A 141 10.53 9.61 -3.02
CA THR A 141 10.59 10.54 -4.15
C THR A 141 9.22 10.67 -4.78
N VAL A 142 8.92 11.87 -5.27
CA VAL A 142 7.69 12.16 -6.00
C VAL A 142 7.56 11.25 -7.21
N ASP A 143 8.66 10.95 -7.91
CA ASP A 143 8.65 10.09 -9.10
C ASP A 143 8.20 8.66 -8.78
N THR A 144 8.72 8.07 -7.71
CA THR A 144 8.31 6.71 -7.30
C THR A 144 6.90 6.69 -6.74
N LEU A 145 6.44 7.78 -6.13
CA LEU A 145 5.06 7.93 -5.67
C LEU A 145 4.07 8.02 -6.85
N ASN A 146 4.37 8.88 -7.83
CA ASN A 146 3.55 9.04 -9.04
C ASN A 146 3.51 7.75 -9.86
N PHE A 147 4.65 7.06 -9.99
CA PHE A 147 4.69 5.75 -10.64
C PHE A 147 3.66 4.79 -10.03
N MET A 148 3.52 4.78 -8.71
CA MET A 148 2.57 3.89 -8.03
C MET A 148 1.12 4.31 -8.26
N PHE A 149 0.83 5.61 -8.24
CA PHE A 149 -0.52 6.11 -8.59
C PHE A 149 -0.93 5.76 -10.02
N ASP A 150 0.00 5.80 -10.98
CA ASP A 150 -0.29 5.44 -12.38
C ASP A 150 -0.66 3.94 -12.56
N HIS A 151 -0.32 3.11 -11.58
CA HIS A 151 -0.55 1.67 -11.58
C HIS A 151 -1.69 1.23 -10.64
N GLU A 152 -2.44 2.18 -10.09
CA GLU A 152 -3.69 1.91 -9.39
C GLU A 152 -4.73 1.26 -10.33
N VAL A 153 -5.57 0.39 -9.78
CA VAL A 153 -6.64 -0.35 -10.49
C VAL A 153 -7.85 0.53 -10.77
#